data_AF-A0A328E5S1-F1
#
_entry.id   AF-A0A328E5S1-F1
#
_cell.length_a   1.000
_cell.length_b   1.000
_cell.length_c   1.000
_cell.angle_alpha   90.00
_cell.angle_beta   90.00
_cell.angle_gamma   90.00
#
_symmetry.space_group_name_H-M   'P 1'
#
loop_
_entity.id
_entity.type
_entity.pdbx_description
1 polymer ?
#
loop_
_entity_poly.entity_id
_entity_poly.type
_entity_poly.pdbx_seq_one_letter_code
_entity_poly.pdbx_strand_id
1 'polypeptide(L)'
;MPSPTPFLSFILLLFFFSPPSINVVVGGGNSGESNPFTAKAYAIRYWKTQISNGLAKPWFLLNKASPMSAAQYARFSKLAADPEALAAQLAGFCSSGNLLCFPDLSPSLEKHNADVSFAKYGAKNFTNYGSGRAGGFDSFKNYSESENMPVNSFRRYSRNAAGHREGFSRYATGGNVIEQRFNTYGASATGGDGGFSTYAQEVNDPNEQFTSYSDNANGRKQDFLSYADNANAGDQGFQNYAKNSNGAENSFGSYGTDANVVGSTFSNYGQAANVDNETFTNYGFNGNIPQNNFKTYGAGSNAGVDSFQNYRDQANVGGDSFQSYRKGSSSAESEFVNYGKSFNVGTDKFSGYGARKTGFAVYGVNNTFKEYERKEAVGFSSYTNASSQSTAALAAAEGSGKKVINHWVEPGKFFREEMLKNGTVMPMPDIRDKMPQRSFLPRVIAAKLPFSAAKIGDLKRLFHAADGSAMEKIIADTLAECERAPSRGETKRCVTSVEDMIDFSTSVLGRNVVVRTTENTEGSKRDIMVNSVRGINGGKVTRSVSCHQSLYPSLVYYCHSVPKVRVYEADILDPNTRSKINHAVAICHIDTSSWSPTHGAFLSLGSGPGKIEVCHWIFENDMTWAVAD
;
A
#
# COMPACT_ATOMS: atom_id res chain seq x y z
N MET A 1 0.63 -8.01 103.71
CA MET A 1 0.28 -9.45 103.63
C MET A 1 -1.15 -9.61 104.10
N PRO A 2 -2.03 -10.45 103.52
CA PRO A 2 -1.99 -11.30 102.30
C PRO A 2 -2.98 -10.75 101.21
N SER A 3 -2.89 -10.97 99.88
CA SER A 3 -3.01 -12.17 99.01
C SER A 3 -4.40 -12.87 99.02
N PRO A 4 -4.86 -13.53 97.93
CA PRO A 4 -5.62 -12.89 96.82
C PRO A 4 -6.92 -13.64 96.37
N THR A 5 -7.62 -13.08 95.36
CA THR A 5 -8.56 -13.71 94.37
C THR A 5 -9.92 -14.28 94.82
N PRO A 6 -10.92 -14.51 93.92
CA PRO A 6 -11.16 -13.99 92.55
C PRO A 6 -12.63 -13.49 92.32
N PHE A 7 -12.96 -12.96 91.13
CA PHE A 7 -14.00 -13.52 90.22
C PHE A 7 -14.12 -12.71 88.91
N LEU A 8 -14.31 -13.43 87.81
CA LEU A 8 -14.47 -12.96 86.42
C LEU A 8 -15.78 -12.17 86.21
N SER A 9 -15.75 -11.21 85.28
CA SER A 9 -16.81 -11.09 84.27
C SER A 9 -16.33 -10.34 83.02
N PHE A 10 -16.78 -10.82 81.87
CA PHE A 10 -16.44 -10.39 80.50
C PHE A 10 -17.29 -9.18 80.09
N ILE A 11 -16.74 -8.19 79.38
CA ILE A 11 -17.45 -7.34 78.40
C ILE A 11 -16.45 -6.78 77.38
N LEU A 12 -16.81 -6.92 76.11
CA LEU A 12 -16.10 -6.51 74.90
C LEU A 12 -16.34 -5.02 74.62
N LEU A 13 -15.28 -4.23 74.39
CA LEU A 13 -15.36 -2.82 73.97
C LEU A 13 -14.48 -2.60 72.73
N LEU A 14 -15.13 -2.29 71.60
CA LEU A 14 -14.54 -1.87 70.34
C LEU A 14 -14.12 -0.39 70.43
N PHE A 15 -12.83 -0.09 70.23
CA PHE A 15 -12.33 1.27 70.03
C PHE A 15 -11.78 1.43 68.61
N PHE A 16 -12.33 2.43 67.90
CA PHE A 16 -11.89 2.91 66.60
C PHE A 16 -10.53 3.61 66.72
N PHE A 17 -9.55 3.22 65.90
CA PHE A 17 -8.33 4.00 65.65
C PHE A 17 -8.29 4.47 64.19
N SER A 18 -8.33 5.79 64.00
CA SER A 18 -8.08 6.45 62.71
C SER A 18 -6.57 6.43 62.37
N PRO A 19 -6.16 6.14 61.13
CA PRO A 19 -4.79 6.35 60.68
C PRO A 19 -4.54 7.80 60.21
N PRO A 20 -3.27 8.28 60.23
CA PRO A 20 -2.93 9.68 60.03
C PRO A 20 -2.96 10.10 58.55
N SER A 21 -3.38 11.34 58.32
CA SER A 21 -3.43 11.99 57.01
C SER A 21 -2.01 12.27 56.48
N ILE A 22 -1.65 11.63 55.36
CA ILE A 22 -0.49 12.03 54.56
C ILE A 22 -0.92 13.25 53.74
N ASN A 23 -0.43 14.43 54.12
CA ASN A 23 -0.55 15.64 53.33
C ASN A 23 0.34 15.52 52.08
N VAL A 24 -0.28 15.32 50.92
CA VAL A 24 0.35 15.54 49.62
C VAL A 24 0.47 17.04 49.42
N VAL A 25 1.69 17.56 49.52
CA VAL A 25 1.99 18.93 49.12
C VAL A 25 1.87 19.02 47.60
N VAL A 26 0.77 19.59 47.13
CA VAL A 26 0.62 20.03 45.74
C VAL A 26 1.43 21.30 45.60
N GLY A 27 2.69 21.14 45.16
CA GLY A 27 3.52 22.26 44.74
C GLY A 27 3.01 22.79 43.40
N GLY A 28 2.24 23.88 43.45
CA GLY A 28 1.98 24.72 42.29
C GLY A 28 3.27 25.41 41.86
N GLY A 29 3.94 24.85 40.85
CA GLY A 29 5.13 25.40 40.22
C GLY A 29 4.95 25.36 38.71
N ASN A 30 4.84 26.53 38.10
CA ASN A 30 4.64 26.73 36.68
C ASN A 30 5.98 26.50 35.93
N SER A 31 6.29 25.24 35.63
CA SER A 31 7.29 24.83 34.64
C SER A 31 6.78 23.56 33.96
N GLY A 32 6.71 23.53 32.63
CA GLY A 32 6.11 22.46 31.84
C GLY A 32 6.81 21.11 31.91
N GLU A 33 6.80 20.46 33.07
CA GLU A 33 7.23 19.07 33.23
C GLU A 33 6.12 18.14 32.72
N SER A 34 6.43 17.41 31.64
CA SER A 34 5.58 16.36 31.10
C SER A 34 5.30 15.28 32.15
N ASN A 35 4.04 14.84 32.28
CA ASN A 35 3.64 13.78 33.22
C ASN A 35 4.59 12.55 33.13
N PRO A 36 5.20 12.12 34.25
CA PRO A 36 6.24 11.08 34.26
C PRO A 36 5.71 9.67 33.90
N PHE A 37 4.39 9.48 33.89
CA PHE A 37 3.72 8.22 33.57
C PHE A 37 3.26 8.12 32.11
N THR A 38 3.66 9.05 31.25
CA THR A 38 3.43 8.96 29.80
C THR A 38 4.35 7.92 29.15
N ALA A 39 3.92 7.35 28.03
CA ALA A 39 4.73 6.39 27.26
C ALA A 39 6.07 7.00 26.82
N LYS A 40 6.07 8.27 26.39
CA LYS A 40 7.28 9.02 26.04
C LYS A 40 8.24 9.18 27.23
N ALA A 41 7.73 9.54 28.41
CA ALA A 41 8.57 9.67 29.61
C ALA A 41 9.20 8.32 30.00
N TYR A 42 8.45 7.21 29.87
CA TYR A 42 8.99 5.87 30.09
C TYR A 42 10.07 5.51 29.05
N ALA A 43 9.83 5.74 27.76
CA ALA A 43 10.81 5.51 26.71
C ALA A 43 12.12 6.29 26.92
N ILE A 44 12.06 7.55 27.39
CA ILE A 44 13.24 8.35 27.74
C ILE A 44 14.05 7.71 28.89
N ARG A 45 13.37 7.23 29.94
CA ARG A 45 14.03 6.52 31.05
C ARG A 45 14.64 5.22 30.56
N TYR A 46 13.90 4.46 29.76
CA TYR A 46 14.35 3.19 29.19
C TYR A 46 15.59 3.39 28.30
N TRP A 47 15.60 4.43 27.46
CA TRP A 47 16.77 4.83 26.67
C TRP A 47 18.00 5.07 27.54
N LYS A 48 17.86 5.87 28.62
CA LYS A 48 18.96 6.16 29.56
C LYS A 48 19.48 4.89 30.23
N THR A 49 18.63 3.90 30.48
CA THR A 49 19.06 2.62 31.05
C THR A 49 19.73 1.71 30.02
N GLN A 50 19.30 1.71 28.76
CA GLN A 50 19.80 0.75 27.77
C GLN A 50 21.00 1.24 26.97
N ILE A 51 21.09 2.54 26.69
CA ILE A 51 22.17 3.13 25.90
C ILE A 51 23.30 3.61 26.81
N SER A 52 24.54 3.20 26.51
CA SER A 52 25.69 3.44 27.39
C SER A 52 26.42 4.76 27.14
N ASN A 53 26.13 5.46 26.03
CA ASN A 53 26.72 6.77 25.73
C ASN A 53 25.82 7.93 26.16
N GLY A 54 26.43 9.11 26.31
CA GLY A 54 25.76 10.36 26.69
C GLY A 54 25.39 11.26 25.50
N LEU A 55 25.32 10.71 24.28
CA LEU A 55 25.02 11.50 23.08
C LEU A 55 23.57 12.03 23.07
N ALA A 56 23.28 12.94 22.14
CA ALA A 56 21.96 13.53 22.00
C ALA A 56 20.89 12.44 21.83
N LYS A 57 19.74 12.63 22.50
CA LYS A 57 18.62 11.69 22.40
C LYS A 57 17.98 11.78 21.03
N PRO A 58 17.56 10.65 20.42
CA PRO A 58 16.90 10.66 19.13
C PRO A 58 15.42 11.04 19.31
N TRP A 59 15.14 12.33 19.33
CA TRP A 59 13.78 12.82 19.49
C TRP A 59 12.84 12.34 18.39
N PHE A 60 13.34 12.13 17.16
CA PHE A 60 12.56 11.55 16.05
C PHE A 60 12.01 10.15 16.37
N LEU A 61 12.74 9.34 17.15
CA LEU A 61 12.28 8.02 17.61
C LEU A 61 11.41 8.15 18.86
N LEU A 62 11.86 8.91 19.85
CA LEU A 62 11.15 9.03 21.14
C LEU A 62 9.78 9.71 21.00
N ASN A 63 9.62 10.59 20.02
CA ASN A 63 8.33 11.23 19.69
C ASN A 63 7.33 10.28 19.02
N LYS A 64 7.75 9.09 18.58
CA LYS A 64 6.85 8.05 18.05
C LYS A 64 6.13 7.26 19.15
N ALA A 65 6.49 7.47 20.42
CA ALA A 65 5.78 6.87 21.55
C ALA A 65 4.32 7.34 21.62
N SER A 66 3.44 6.50 22.17
CA SER A 66 2.00 6.79 22.26
C SER A 66 1.70 8.15 22.90
N PRO A 67 0.73 8.93 22.35
CA PRO A 67 0.26 10.18 22.95
C PRO A 67 -0.74 9.97 24.09
N MET A 68 -1.08 8.73 24.45
CA MET A 68 -2.04 8.43 25.52
C MET A 68 -1.65 9.12 26.85
N SER A 69 -2.64 9.74 27.49
CA SER A 69 -2.52 10.17 28.88
C SER A 69 -2.38 8.97 29.81
N ALA A 70 -1.91 9.20 31.04
CA ALA A 70 -1.79 8.16 32.06
C ALA A 70 -3.14 7.45 32.36
N ALA A 71 -4.26 8.20 32.34
CA ALA A 71 -5.59 7.65 32.56
C ALA A 71 -6.05 6.76 31.38
N GLN A 72 -5.85 7.21 30.14
CA GLN A 72 -6.13 6.41 28.95
C GLN A 72 -5.27 5.14 28.92
N TYR A 73 -3.97 5.27 29.20
CA TYR A 73 -3.07 4.12 29.30
C TYR A 73 -3.56 3.10 30.33
N ALA A 74 -3.92 3.52 31.55
CA ALA A 74 -4.44 2.62 32.57
C ALA A 74 -5.74 1.93 32.13
N ARG A 75 -6.67 2.68 31.53
CA ARG A 75 -7.93 2.15 30.99
C ARG A 75 -7.69 1.10 29.91
N PHE A 76 -6.93 1.43 28.87
CA PHE A 76 -6.69 0.51 27.76
C PHE A 76 -5.76 -0.64 28.12
N SER A 77 -4.86 -0.47 29.10
CA SER A 77 -4.08 -1.59 29.64
C SER A 77 -4.95 -2.64 30.33
N LYS A 78 -6.05 -2.24 30.96
CA LYS A 78 -7.04 -3.17 31.52
C LYS A 78 -7.86 -3.83 30.42
N LEU A 79 -8.35 -3.05 29.45
CA LEU A 79 -9.16 -3.55 28.34
C LEU A 79 -8.38 -4.48 27.39
N ALA A 80 -7.07 -4.28 27.21
CA ALA A 80 -6.27 -5.10 26.30
C ALA A 80 -6.17 -6.58 26.71
N ALA A 81 -6.58 -6.96 27.92
CA ALA A 81 -6.70 -8.36 28.33
C ALA A 81 -8.02 -9.02 27.87
N ASP A 82 -8.97 -8.23 27.36
CA ASP A 82 -10.28 -8.66 26.87
C ASP A 82 -10.50 -8.09 25.46
N PRO A 83 -10.22 -8.88 24.40
CA PRO A 83 -10.33 -8.42 23.02
C PRO A 83 -11.72 -7.89 22.64
N GLU A 84 -12.80 -8.44 23.20
CA GLU A 84 -14.17 -8.00 22.90
C GLU A 84 -14.45 -6.64 23.53
N ALA A 85 -14.05 -6.44 24.79
CA ALA A 85 -14.20 -5.17 25.47
C ALA A 85 -13.34 -4.06 24.84
N LEU A 86 -12.15 -4.40 24.31
CA LEU A 86 -11.32 -3.44 23.59
C LEU A 86 -11.91 -3.10 22.22
N ALA A 87 -12.39 -4.08 21.45
CA ALA A 87 -13.05 -3.86 20.16
C ALA A 87 -14.27 -2.94 20.30
N ALA A 88 -15.10 -3.15 21.32
CA ALA A 88 -16.25 -2.28 21.63
C ALA A 88 -15.85 -0.81 21.95
N GLN A 89 -14.57 -0.53 22.18
CA GLN A 89 -14.03 0.81 22.45
C GLN A 89 -13.00 1.25 21.40
N LEU A 90 -13.03 0.64 20.20
CA LEU A 90 -12.02 0.85 19.15
C LEU A 90 -11.81 2.32 18.81
N ALA A 91 -12.89 3.09 18.56
CA ALA A 91 -12.76 4.52 18.22
C ALA A 91 -12.02 5.34 19.30
N GLY A 92 -12.30 5.06 20.58
CA GLY A 92 -11.60 5.68 21.71
C GLY A 92 -10.15 5.22 21.81
N PHE A 93 -9.87 3.94 21.53
CA PHE A 93 -8.53 3.38 21.52
C PHE A 93 -7.66 3.98 20.40
N CYS A 94 -8.20 4.06 19.19
CA CYS A 94 -7.48 4.61 18.03
C CYS A 94 -7.18 6.09 18.19
N SER A 95 -8.16 6.90 18.60
CA SER A 95 -7.96 8.34 18.84
C SER A 95 -6.96 8.60 19.97
N SER A 96 -7.05 7.85 21.08
CA SER A 96 -6.13 8.04 22.21
C SER A 96 -4.71 7.57 21.90
N GLY A 97 -4.57 6.52 21.08
CA GLY A 97 -3.28 5.92 20.71
C GLY A 97 -2.63 6.51 19.47
N ASN A 98 -3.33 7.39 18.74
CA ASN A 98 -2.97 7.80 17.39
C ASN A 98 -2.73 6.58 16.48
N LEU A 99 -3.73 5.71 16.41
CA LEU A 99 -3.72 4.50 15.59
C LEU A 99 -4.45 4.73 14.29
N LEU A 100 -4.05 3.99 13.27
CA LEU A 100 -4.77 3.87 12.02
C LEU A 100 -5.97 2.93 12.20
N CYS A 101 -7.18 3.50 12.11
CA CYS A 101 -8.43 2.76 12.09
C CYS A 101 -9.35 3.40 11.05
N PHE A 102 -10.00 2.57 10.23
CA PHE A 102 -11.01 3.07 9.31
C PHE A 102 -12.31 3.39 10.05
N PRO A 103 -13.04 4.43 9.62
CA PRO A 103 -14.37 4.68 10.15
C PRO A 103 -15.29 3.52 9.77
N ASP A 104 -16.13 3.07 10.71
CA ASP A 104 -17.23 2.17 10.40
C ASP A 104 -18.20 2.92 9.45
N LEU A 105 -18.17 2.60 8.16
CA LEU A 105 -19.02 3.22 7.15
C LEU A 105 -20.47 2.77 7.34
N SER A 106 -21.19 3.48 8.20
CA SER A 106 -22.64 3.32 8.34
C SER A 106 -23.35 3.65 7.02
N PRO A 107 -24.45 2.97 6.67
CA PRO A 107 -25.28 3.36 5.53
C PRO A 107 -25.72 4.82 5.67
N SER A 108 -25.51 5.61 4.61
CA SER A 108 -26.06 6.97 4.56
C SER A 108 -27.55 6.92 4.25
N LEU A 109 -28.34 7.62 5.06
CA LEU A 109 -29.76 7.86 4.83
C LEU A 109 -30.01 9.15 4.03
N GLU A 110 -28.96 9.87 3.61
CA GLU A 110 -29.07 11.08 2.80
C GLU A 110 -29.78 10.75 1.48
N LYS A 111 -30.87 11.49 1.19
CA LYS A 111 -31.61 11.40 -0.06
C LYS A 111 -31.20 12.56 -0.95
N HIS A 112 -30.84 12.26 -2.19
CA HIS A 112 -30.53 13.25 -3.20
C HIS A 112 -31.63 13.21 -4.27
N ASN A 113 -32.50 14.22 -4.26
CA ASN A 113 -33.69 14.27 -5.13
C ASN A 113 -33.49 15.14 -6.38
N ALA A 114 -32.41 15.92 -6.45
CA ALA A 114 -32.09 16.80 -7.56
C ALA A 114 -30.75 16.44 -8.20
N ASP A 115 -30.59 16.80 -9.48
CA ASP A 115 -29.33 16.66 -10.22
C ASP A 115 -28.26 17.59 -9.63
N VAL A 116 -27.06 17.06 -9.38
CA VAL A 116 -25.95 17.80 -8.79
C VAL A 116 -24.66 17.56 -9.55
N SER A 117 -23.89 18.64 -9.76
CA SER A 117 -22.51 18.58 -10.24
C SER A 117 -21.56 18.98 -9.12
N PHE A 118 -20.90 18.00 -8.52
CA PHE A 118 -19.96 18.20 -7.43
C PHE A 118 -18.57 18.55 -7.95
N ALA A 119 -18.08 19.76 -7.63
CA ALA A 119 -16.72 20.15 -7.97
C ALA A 119 -15.67 19.41 -7.13
N LYS A 120 -15.91 19.33 -5.81
CA LYS A 120 -15.10 18.57 -4.84
C LYS A 120 -16.04 17.88 -3.85
N TYR A 121 -15.77 16.62 -3.55
CA TYR A 121 -16.57 15.83 -2.61
C TYR A 121 -15.72 14.70 -2.03
N GLY A 122 -15.91 14.28 -0.78
CA GLY A 122 -15.07 13.25 -0.18
C GLY A 122 -15.67 12.66 1.09
N ALA A 123 -15.11 11.52 1.53
CA ALA A 123 -15.37 10.87 2.82
C ALA A 123 -16.84 10.63 3.20
N LYS A 124 -17.70 10.29 2.22
CA LYS A 124 -19.11 9.94 2.46
C LYS A 124 -19.51 8.65 1.72
N ASN A 125 -20.35 7.84 2.36
CA ASN A 125 -20.93 6.64 1.75
C ASN A 125 -22.23 7.01 1.04
N PHE A 126 -22.43 6.54 -0.19
CA PHE A 126 -23.72 6.62 -0.86
C PHE A 126 -24.37 5.25 -0.90
N THR A 127 -25.33 5.04 0.00
CA THR A 127 -26.12 3.80 -0.03
C THR A 127 -27.04 3.75 -1.24
N ASN A 128 -27.57 4.90 -1.66
CA ASN A 128 -28.40 5.01 -2.85
C ASN A 128 -28.35 6.43 -3.43
N TYR A 129 -27.89 6.58 -4.67
CA TYR A 129 -27.84 7.86 -5.38
C TYR A 129 -28.36 7.67 -6.81
N GLY A 130 -29.12 8.64 -7.34
CA GLY A 130 -29.63 8.60 -8.73
C GLY A 130 -30.61 7.47 -9.09
N SER A 131 -30.94 6.54 -8.18
CA SER A 131 -31.79 5.39 -8.53
C SER A 131 -33.22 5.78 -8.90
N GLY A 132 -33.73 5.18 -9.98
CA GLY A 132 -35.08 5.40 -10.49
C GLY A 132 -35.31 6.78 -11.10
N ARG A 133 -34.26 7.56 -11.36
CA ARG A 133 -34.39 8.89 -11.98
C ARG A 133 -34.79 8.80 -13.45
N ALA A 134 -35.55 9.79 -13.90
CA ALA A 134 -35.92 9.97 -15.31
C ALA A 134 -35.22 11.20 -15.89
N GLY A 135 -34.45 11.03 -16.96
CA GLY A 135 -33.63 12.08 -17.57
C GLY A 135 -32.61 12.65 -16.58
N GLY A 136 -31.97 13.78 -16.91
CA GLY A 136 -31.07 14.49 -15.98
C GLY A 136 -29.59 14.18 -16.13
N PHE A 137 -28.77 14.84 -15.32
CA PHE A 137 -27.32 14.65 -15.27
C PHE A 137 -26.71 14.90 -13.89
N ASP A 138 -26.07 13.88 -13.32
CA ASP A 138 -25.26 14.01 -12.10
C ASP A 138 -23.77 13.84 -12.41
N SER A 139 -22.91 14.64 -11.78
CA SER A 139 -21.47 14.50 -12.00
C SER A 139 -20.62 14.76 -10.78
N PHE A 140 -19.49 14.07 -10.71
CA PHE A 140 -18.45 14.28 -9.71
C PHE A 140 -17.14 14.59 -10.41
N LYS A 141 -16.65 15.82 -10.24
CA LYS A 141 -15.38 16.23 -10.83
C LYS A 141 -14.20 15.66 -10.04
N ASN A 142 -14.08 16.00 -8.75
CA ASN A 142 -13.00 15.51 -7.89
C ASN A 142 -13.58 14.84 -6.64
N TYR A 143 -13.59 13.50 -6.63
CA TYR A 143 -14.09 12.71 -5.52
C TYR A 143 -12.92 12.13 -4.71
N SER A 144 -12.75 12.54 -3.44
CA SER A 144 -11.67 12.11 -2.53
C SER A 144 -10.26 12.26 -3.13
N GLU A 145 -10.02 13.35 -3.86
CA GLU A 145 -8.74 13.63 -4.52
C GLU A 145 -7.66 13.99 -3.50
N SER A 146 -6.50 13.34 -3.62
CA SER A 146 -5.31 13.51 -2.78
C SER A 146 -5.56 13.30 -1.28
N GLU A 147 -6.66 12.65 -0.92
CA GLU A 147 -6.87 12.18 0.44
C GLU A 147 -5.91 11.02 0.72
N ASN A 148 -5.23 11.04 1.87
CA ASN A 148 -4.22 10.03 2.17
C ASN A 148 -4.82 8.62 2.29
N MET A 149 -6.02 8.54 2.89
CA MET A 149 -6.71 7.28 3.18
C MET A 149 -8.23 7.32 3.00
N PRO A 150 -8.72 7.66 1.82
CA PRO A 150 -10.14 7.66 1.56
C PRO A 150 -10.71 6.24 1.69
N VAL A 151 -11.78 6.13 2.46
CA VAL A 151 -12.63 4.94 2.52
C VAL A 151 -13.98 5.34 1.95
N ASN A 152 -14.30 4.83 0.77
CA ASN A 152 -15.56 5.16 0.12
C ASN A 152 -16.31 3.91 -0.31
N SER A 153 -17.63 4.00 -0.20
CA SER A 153 -18.52 2.97 -0.73
C SER A 153 -19.69 3.62 -1.47
N PHE A 154 -19.91 3.16 -2.69
CA PHE A 154 -21.12 3.39 -3.46
C PHE A 154 -21.87 2.08 -3.58
N ARG A 155 -22.96 1.95 -2.82
CA ARG A 155 -23.78 0.75 -2.88
C ARG A 155 -24.65 0.74 -4.13
N ARG A 156 -25.20 1.89 -4.55
CA ARG A 156 -26.02 2.03 -5.76
C ARG A 156 -25.91 3.44 -6.33
N TYR A 157 -25.55 3.55 -7.61
CA TYR A 157 -25.66 4.77 -8.40
C TYR A 157 -26.47 4.51 -9.67
N SER A 158 -27.53 5.30 -9.91
CA SER A 158 -28.37 5.29 -11.13
C SER A 158 -29.04 3.95 -11.42
N ARG A 159 -29.28 3.15 -10.38
CA ARG A 159 -29.96 1.87 -10.54
C ARG A 159 -31.40 2.08 -10.98
N ASN A 160 -31.85 1.34 -11.99
CA ASN A 160 -33.20 1.45 -12.56
C ASN A 160 -33.52 2.86 -13.12
N ALA A 161 -32.53 3.69 -13.43
CA ALA A 161 -32.78 5.00 -14.01
C ALA A 161 -33.20 4.89 -15.49
N ALA A 162 -33.88 5.91 -16.01
CA ALA A 162 -34.39 5.97 -17.37
C ALA A 162 -33.89 7.25 -18.07
N GLY A 163 -32.98 7.13 -19.04
CA GLY A 163 -32.42 8.27 -19.77
C GLY A 163 -31.53 9.21 -18.93
N HIS A 164 -31.25 8.85 -17.67
CA HIS A 164 -30.40 9.64 -16.77
C HIS A 164 -28.92 9.44 -17.13
N ARG A 165 -28.16 10.53 -17.03
CA ARG A 165 -26.73 10.55 -17.32
C ARG A 165 -25.94 10.73 -16.03
N GLU A 166 -24.79 10.07 -15.94
CA GLU A 166 -23.90 10.24 -14.81
C GLU A 166 -22.42 10.13 -15.16
N GLY A 167 -21.57 10.78 -14.37
CA GLY A 167 -20.15 10.54 -14.51
C GLY A 167 -19.23 10.95 -13.36
N PHE A 168 -18.04 10.36 -13.38
CA PHE A 168 -16.90 10.72 -12.55
C PHE A 168 -15.74 11.17 -13.42
N SER A 169 -15.18 12.35 -13.17
CA SER A 169 -13.93 12.76 -13.81
C SER A 169 -12.72 12.21 -13.05
N ARG A 170 -12.67 12.38 -11.73
CA ARG A 170 -11.59 11.87 -10.87
C ARG A 170 -12.18 11.25 -9.62
N TYR A 171 -11.77 10.03 -9.31
CA TYR A 171 -12.20 9.29 -8.14
C TYR A 171 -10.99 8.71 -7.40
N ALA A 172 -10.80 9.11 -6.15
CA ALA A 172 -9.74 8.65 -5.25
C ALA A 172 -8.31 8.73 -5.82
N THR A 173 -8.02 9.75 -6.64
CA THR A 173 -6.70 9.93 -7.28
C THR A 173 -5.67 10.48 -6.30
N GLY A 174 -4.42 10.02 -6.38
CA GLY A 174 -3.29 10.50 -5.57
C GLY A 174 -3.36 10.13 -4.10
N GLY A 175 -4.19 9.15 -3.73
CA GLY A 175 -4.24 8.62 -2.37
C GLY A 175 -3.10 7.67 -2.05
N ASN A 176 -2.77 7.49 -0.77
CA ASN A 176 -1.73 6.53 -0.39
C ASN A 176 -2.31 5.14 -0.16
N VAL A 177 -3.25 4.99 0.79
CA VAL A 177 -3.84 3.68 1.14
C VAL A 177 -5.34 3.82 1.03
N ILE A 178 -5.93 3.38 -0.07
CA ILE A 178 -7.33 3.65 -0.36
C ILE A 178 -8.17 2.37 -0.23
N GLU A 179 -9.38 2.50 0.31
CA GLU A 179 -10.40 1.44 0.24
C GLU A 179 -11.61 1.95 -0.53
N GLN A 180 -11.81 1.41 -1.73
CA GLN A 180 -12.86 1.86 -2.63
C GLN A 180 -13.77 0.70 -3.02
N ARG A 181 -15.07 0.83 -2.75
CA ARG A 181 -16.07 -0.18 -3.11
C ARG A 181 -17.19 0.42 -3.94
N PHE A 182 -17.33 -0.02 -5.17
CA PHE A 182 -18.51 0.25 -6.01
C PHE A 182 -19.29 -1.03 -6.22
N ASN A 183 -20.54 -1.08 -5.72
CA ASN A 183 -21.35 -2.28 -5.86
C ASN A 183 -22.16 -2.27 -7.17
N THR A 184 -22.83 -1.16 -7.50
CA THR A 184 -23.54 -1.05 -8.78
C THR A 184 -23.53 0.39 -9.30
N TYR A 185 -23.17 0.56 -10.56
CA TYR A 185 -23.25 1.81 -11.32
C TYR A 185 -24.13 1.57 -12.54
N GLY A 186 -25.20 2.35 -12.74
CA GLY A 186 -26.09 2.21 -13.92
C GLY A 186 -26.84 0.86 -14.05
N ALA A 187 -26.86 0.03 -13.02
CA ALA A 187 -27.45 -1.31 -13.10
C ALA A 187 -28.96 -1.26 -13.40
N SER A 188 -29.43 -2.08 -14.33
CA SER A 188 -30.83 -2.12 -14.78
C SER A 188 -31.38 -0.77 -15.30
N ALA A 189 -30.50 0.17 -15.66
CA ALA A 189 -30.92 1.43 -16.27
C ALA A 189 -31.36 1.23 -17.73
N THR A 190 -32.26 2.09 -18.21
CA THR A 190 -32.72 2.11 -19.60
C THR A 190 -32.37 3.45 -20.24
N GLY A 191 -31.55 3.47 -21.29
CA GLY A 191 -31.07 4.70 -21.92
C GLY A 191 -30.08 5.49 -21.05
N GLY A 192 -29.67 6.66 -21.56
CA GLY A 192 -28.73 7.56 -20.91
C GLY A 192 -27.26 7.16 -21.10
N ASP A 193 -26.37 7.89 -20.41
CA ASP A 193 -24.92 7.80 -20.58
C ASP A 193 -24.22 7.68 -19.23
N GLY A 194 -23.28 6.74 -19.11
CA GLY A 194 -22.44 6.58 -17.92
C GLY A 194 -20.96 6.72 -18.27
N GLY A 195 -20.27 7.69 -17.67
CA GLY A 195 -18.84 7.93 -17.93
C GLY A 195 -17.96 7.88 -16.69
N PHE A 196 -16.82 7.20 -16.77
CA PHE A 196 -15.80 7.20 -15.72
C PHE A 196 -14.43 7.55 -16.33
N SER A 197 -13.91 8.75 -16.09
CA SER A 197 -12.63 9.16 -16.69
C SER A 197 -11.42 8.59 -15.95
N THR A 198 -11.35 8.76 -14.63
CA THR A 198 -10.19 8.30 -13.85
C THR A 198 -10.60 7.74 -12.49
N TYR A 199 -10.27 6.47 -12.27
CA TYR A 199 -10.44 5.76 -11.00
C TYR A 199 -9.07 5.46 -10.41
N ALA A 200 -8.78 5.97 -9.22
CA ALA A 200 -7.61 5.65 -8.40
C ALA A 200 -6.23 5.78 -9.07
N GLN A 201 -6.06 6.79 -9.93
CA GLN A 201 -4.76 7.10 -10.54
C GLN A 201 -3.73 7.57 -9.50
N GLU A 202 -2.47 7.20 -9.69
CA GLU A 202 -1.32 7.61 -8.84
C GLU A 202 -1.44 7.18 -7.37
N VAL A 203 -2.06 6.02 -7.14
CA VAL A 203 -2.28 5.48 -5.79
C VAL A 203 -1.15 4.54 -5.38
N ASN A 204 -0.63 4.72 -4.16
CA ASN A 204 0.50 3.90 -3.71
C ASN A 204 0.08 2.46 -3.34
N ASP A 205 -0.98 2.32 -2.54
CA ASP A 205 -1.55 1.06 -2.05
C ASP A 205 -3.07 0.98 -2.27
N PRO A 206 -3.50 0.59 -3.48
CA PRO A 206 -4.91 0.43 -3.79
C PRO A 206 -5.50 -0.86 -3.22
N ASN A 207 -6.67 -0.74 -2.60
CA ASN A 207 -7.63 -1.83 -2.43
C ASN A 207 -8.99 -1.43 -3.00
N GLU A 208 -9.23 -1.83 -4.25
CA GLU A 208 -10.37 -1.36 -5.03
C GLU A 208 -11.22 -2.52 -5.51
N GLN A 209 -12.54 -2.39 -5.33
CA GLN A 209 -13.50 -3.41 -5.73
C GLN A 209 -14.67 -2.77 -6.47
N PHE A 210 -14.74 -3.01 -7.78
CA PHE A 210 -15.86 -2.62 -8.63
C PHE A 210 -16.68 -3.86 -9.01
N THR A 211 -17.90 -3.97 -8.49
CA THR A 211 -18.72 -5.18 -8.65
C THR A 211 -19.51 -5.18 -9.96
N SER A 212 -20.08 -4.04 -10.35
CA SER A 212 -20.99 -3.98 -11.51
C SER A 212 -21.05 -2.59 -12.12
N TYR A 213 -20.78 -2.54 -13.43
CA TYR A 213 -20.94 -1.37 -14.27
C TYR A 213 -21.97 -1.67 -15.36
N SER A 214 -23.18 -1.15 -15.18
CA SER A 214 -24.38 -1.27 -16.00
C SER A 214 -24.83 -2.68 -16.38
N ASP A 215 -24.75 -3.61 -15.43
CA ASP A 215 -25.34 -4.92 -15.64
C ASP A 215 -26.87 -4.84 -15.84
N ASN A 216 -27.39 -5.66 -16.74
CA ASN A 216 -28.80 -5.72 -17.15
C ASN A 216 -29.36 -4.38 -17.67
N ALA A 217 -28.50 -3.47 -18.13
CA ALA A 217 -28.93 -2.20 -18.72
C ALA A 217 -29.46 -2.39 -20.14
N ASN A 218 -30.32 -1.46 -20.60
CA ASN A 218 -30.93 -1.49 -21.93
C ASN A 218 -30.71 -0.16 -22.67
N GLY A 219 -30.11 -0.17 -23.86
CA GLY A 219 -29.95 1.00 -24.72
C GLY A 219 -29.01 2.09 -24.16
N ARG A 220 -28.03 1.72 -23.32
CA ARG A 220 -27.21 2.67 -22.54
C ARG A 220 -25.78 2.78 -23.09
N LYS A 221 -25.26 4.00 -23.22
CA LYS A 221 -23.88 4.26 -23.62
C LYS A 221 -22.95 4.37 -22.42
N GLN A 222 -21.78 3.77 -22.52
CA GLN A 222 -20.91 3.55 -21.38
C GLN A 222 -19.43 3.64 -21.73
N ASP A 223 -18.71 4.52 -21.04
CA ASP A 223 -17.28 4.70 -21.20
C ASP A 223 -16.55 4.66 -19.85
N PHE A 224 -15.49 3.85 -19.78
CA PHE A 224 -14.59 3.79 -18.63
C PHE A 224 -13.15 3.98 -19.13
N LEU A 225 -12.60 5.17 -18.96
CA LEU A 225 -11.35 5.55 -19.60
C LEU A 225 -10.11 4.98 -18.89
N SER A 226 -10.04 5.03 -17.56
CA SER A 226 -8.86 4.54 -16.82
C SER A 226 -9.17 4.01 -15.42
N TYR A 227 -8.65 2.82 -15.13
CA TYR A 227 -8.76 2.12 -13.85
C TYR A 227 -7.38 1.87 -13.25
N ALA A 228 -7.06 2.64 -12.21
CA ALA A 228 -5.91 2.48 -11.33
C ALA A 228 -4.52 2.52 -12.02
N ASP A 229 -4.39 3.46 -12.96
CA ASP A 229 -3.12 3.74 -13.64
C ASP A 229 -2.10 4.39 -12.67
N ASN A 230 -0.81 4.13 -12.88
CA ASN A 230 0.32 4.60 -12.05
C ASN A 230 0.26 4.11 -10.59
N ALA A 231 -0.36 2.95 -10.34
CA ALA A 231 -0.43 2.37 -9.02
C ALA A 231 0.87 1.65 -8.61
N ASN A 232 1.29 1.74 -7.35
CA ASN A 232 2.60 1.21 -6.94
C ASN A 232 2.57 -0.26 -6.48
N ALA A 233 1.75 -0.63 -5.49
CA ALA A 233 1.62 -2.01 -5.01
C ALA A 233 0.27 -2.21 -4.34
N GLY A 234 -0.47 -3.28 -4.59
CA GLY A 234 -1.83 -3.41 -4.03
C GLY A 234 -2.66 -4.43 -4.79
N ASP A 235 -3.96 -4.51 -4.48
CA ASP A 235 -4.90 -5.39 -5.19
C ASP A 235 -6.10 -4.61 -5.71
N GLN A 236 -6.51 -4.96 -6.92
CA GLN A 236 -7.59 -4.30 -7.61
C GLN A 236 -8.48 -5.34 -8.27
N GLY A 237 -9.79 -5.11 -8.21
CA GLY A 237 -10.77 -6.02 -8.80
C GLY A 237 -11.93 -5.33 -9.48
N PHE A 238 -12.24 -5.81 -10.67
CA PHE A 238 -13.44 -5.45 -11.43
C PHE A 238 -14.21 -6.71 -11.80
N GLN A 239 -15.45 -6.86 -11.33
CA GLN A 239 -16.19 -8.10 -11.49
C GLN A 239 -16.99 -8.12 -12.80
N ASN A 240 -17.83 -7.12 -13.06
CA ASN A 240 -18.74 -7.16 -14.21
C ASN A 240 -18.85 -5.80 -14.89
N TYR A 241 -18.64 -5.81 -16.20
CA TYR A 241 -18.92 -4.70 -17.09
C TYR A 241 -19.98 -5.12 -18.11
N ALA A 242 -21.13 -4.47 -18.07
CA ALA A 242 -22.25 -4.62 -18.99
C ALA A 242 -22.81 -6.06 -19.13
N LYS A 243 -22.78 -6.85 -18.05
CA LYS A 243 -23.29 -8.23 -18.08
C LYS A 243 -24.80 -8.26 -18.31
N ASN A 244 -25.27 -9.13 -19.20
CA ASN A 244 -26.68 -9.26 -19.64
C ASN A 244 -27.27 -7.94 -20.17
N SER A 245 -26.45 -7.02 -20.66
CA SER A 245 -26.95 -5.76 -21.23
C SER A 245 -27.56 -5.97 -22.62
N ASN A 246 -28.44 -5.07 -23.04
CA ASN A 246 -29.11 -5.10 -24.34
C ASN A 246 -28.98 -3.74 -25.03
N GLY A 247 -28.53 -3.68 -26.28
CA GLY A 247 -28.33 -2.45 -27.05
C GLY A 247 -27.37 -1.44 -26.40
N ALA A 248 -26.38 -1.89 -25.62
CA ALA A 248 -25.39 -1.01 -25.00
C ALA A 248 -24.20 -0.74 -25.95
N GLU A 249 -23.65 0.47 -25.87
CA GLU A 249 -22.36 0.85 -26.47
C GLU A 249 -21.31 0.88 -25.36
N ASN A 250 -20.31 0.00 -25.41
CA ASN A 250 -19.36 -0.22 -24.32
C ASN A 250 -17.92 0.07 -24.75
N SER A 251 -17.24 0.95 -24.00
CA SER A 251 -15.80 1.19 -24.11
C SER A 251 -15.08 1.16 -22.77
N PHE A 252 -13.91 0.51 -22.75
CA PHE A 252 -13.00 0.49 -21.62
C PHE A 252 -11.57 0.79 -22.11
N GLY A 253 -11.01 1.90 -21.66
CA GLY A 253 -9.70 2.38 -22.08
C GLY A 253 -8.58 1.57 -21.43
N SER A 254 -8.24 1.86 -20.18
CA SER A 254 -7.11 1.23 -19.51
C SER A 254 -7.41 0.65 -18.14
N TYR A 255 -6.69 -0.42 -17.81
CA TYR A 255 -6.59 -0.98 -16.47
C TYR A 255 -5.10 -1.15 -16.11
N GLY A 256 -4.64 -0.45 -15.07
CA GLY A 256 -3.30 -0.65 -14.49
C GLY A 256 -2.14 -0.27 -15.42
N THR A 257 -2.30 0.80 -16.19
CA THR A 257 -1.22 1.38 -17.01
C THR A 257 -0.13 1.92 -16.10
N ASP A 258 1.16 1.73 -16.42
CA ASP A 258 2.27 2.26 -15.60
C ASP A 258 2.28 1.75 -14.15
N ALA A 259 1.55 0.67 -13.87
CA ALA A 259 1.46 0.09 -12.54
C ALA A 259 2.70 -0.76 -12.22
N ASN A 260 3.11 -0.78 -10.96
CA ASN A 260 4.27 -1.55 -10.50
C ASN A 260 3.81 -2.94 -9.98
N VAL A 261 4.02 -3.26 -8.70
CA VAL A 261 3.76 -4.61 -8.14
C VAL A 261 2.31 -4.75 -7.71
N VAL A 262 1.38 -4.57 -8.66
CA VAL A 262 -0.06 -4.57 -8.41
C VAL A 262 -0.70 -5.86 -8.92
N GLY A 263 -1.53 -6.47 -8.07
CA GLY A 263 -2.43 -7.55 -8.45
C GLY A 263 -3.71 -7.00 -9.06
N SER A 264 -4.08 -7.47 -10.25
CA SER A 264 -5.30 -7.05 -10.94
C SER A 264 -6.19 -8.23 -11.27
N THR A 265 -7.51 -8.05 -11.10
CA THR A 265 -8.51 -9.04 -11.50
C THR A 265 -9.64 -8.40 -12.31
N PHE A 266 -10.04 -9.04 -13.41
CA PHE A 266 -11.22 -8.67 -14.18
C PHE A 266 -12.05 -9.92 -14.46
N SER A 267 -13.30 -10.01 -13.99
CA SER A 267 -14.07 -11.25 -14.16
C SER A 267 -14.86 -11.31 -15.46
N ASN A 268 -15.69 -10.33 -15.79
CA ASN A 268 -16.59 -10.42 -16.94
C ASN A 268 -16.73 -9.08 -17.65
N TYR A 269 -16.40 -9.06 -18.94
CA TYR A 269 -16.71 -7.96 -19.85
C TYR A 269 -17.74 -8.45 -20.86
N GLY A 270 -18.91 -7.79 -20.97
CA GLY A 270 -19.90 -8.10 -22.01
C GLY A 270 -20.53 -9.50 -21.93
N GLN A 271 -20.49 -10.16 -20.77
CA GLN A 271 -21.02 -11.52 -20.64
C GLN A 271 -22.53 -11.56 -20.92
N ALA A 272 -22.94 -12.44 -21.83
CA ALA A 272 -24.34 -12.62 -22.27
C ALA A 272 -25.01 -11.32 -22.73
N ALA A 273 -24.23 -10.38 -23.24
CA ALA A 273 -24.71 -9.09 -23.71
C ALA A 273 -25.20 -9.18 -25.18
N ASN A 274 -26.30 -8.48 -25.48
CA ASN A 274 -26.85 -8.29 -26.83
C ASN A 274 -26.54 -6.86 -27.28
N VAL A 275 -25.35 -6.58 -27.78
CA VAL A 275 -24.82 -5.21 -27.89
C VAL A 275 -24.38 -4.87 -29.30
N ASP A 276 -24.22 -3.59 -29.62
CA ASP A 276 -23.83 -3.18 -30.97
C ASP A 276 -22.29 -3.14 -31.12
N ASN A 277 -21.58 -2.59 -30.13
CA ASN A 277 -20.11 -2.46 -30.16
C ASN A 277 -19.47 -2.57 -28.76
N GLU A 278 -18.40 -3.37 -28.65
CA GLU A 278 -17.62 -3.57 -27.42
C GLU A 278 -16.12 -3.36 -27.66
N THR A 279 -15.49 -2.53 -26.81
CA THR A 279 -14.07 -2.21 -26.95
C THR A 279 -13.35 -2.22 -25.61
N PHE A 280 -12.18 -2.86 -25.58
CA PHE A 280 -11.26 -2.88 -24.45
C PHE A 280 -9.84 -2.60 -24.96
N THR A 281 -9.25 -1.46 -24.59
CA THR A 281 -7.97 -1.06 -25.17
C THR A 281 -6.78 -1.71 -24.44
N ASN A 282 -6.65 -1.54 -23.13
CA ASN A 282 -5.42 -1.92 -22.40
C ASN A 282 -5.69 -2.58 -21.06
N TYR A 283 -5.16 -3.78 -20.85
CA TYR A 283 -5.11 -4.44 -19.54
C TYR A 283 -3.64 -4.70 -19.14
N GLY A 284 -3.12 -3.93 -18.19
CA GLY A 284 -1.74 -4.04 -17.69
C GLY A 284 -0.69 -3.51 -18.67
N PHE A 285 -0.91 -2.35 -19.28
CA PHE A 285 0.04 -1.75 -20.23
C PHE A 285 1.22 -1.09 -19.52
N ASN A 286 2.44 -1.33 -20.01
CA ASN A 286 3.65 -0.71 -19.47
C ASN A 286 3.68 -0.83 -17.93
N GLY A 287 3.58 -2.04 -17.37
CA GLY A 287 3.73 -2.27 -15.92
C GLY A 287 5.06 -2.91 -15.48
N ASN A 288 5.42 -2.80 -14.20
CA ASN A 288 6.61 -3.43 -13.59
C ASN A 288 6.23 -4.55 -12.60
N ILE A 289 6.35 -5.80 -13.02
CA ILE A 289 5.93 -6.97 -12.21
C ILE A 289 4.41 -7.02 -11.94
N PRO A 290 3.52 -6.71 -12.92
CA PRO A 290 2.09 -6.85 -12.69
C PRO A 290 1.69 -8.33 -12.55
N GLN A 291 0.66 -8.58 -11.74
CA GLN A 291 0.00 -9.89 -11.64
C GLN A 291 -1.43 -9.80 -12.18
N ASN A 292 -1.59 -10.10 -13.47
CA ASN A 292 -2.85 -9.85 -14.18
C ASN A 292 -3.74 -11.09 -14.28
N ASN A 293 -5.02 -10.97 -13.94
CA ASN A 293 -5.97 -12.08 -14.02
C ASN A 293 -7.30 -11.67 -14.65
N PHE A 294 -7.46 -11.91 -15.94
CA PHE A 294 -8.68 -11.64 -16.70
C PHE A 294 -9.45 -12.94 -16.97
N LYS A 295 -10.72 -13.04 -16.56
CA LYS A 295 -11.48 -14.29 -16.74
C LYS A 295 -12.19 -14.35 -18.08
N THR A 296 -13.16 -13.46 -18.35
CA THR A 296 -14.00 -13.60 -19.54
C THR A 296 -14.25 -12.28 -20.26
N TYR A 297 -14.10 -12.30 -21.58
CA TYR A 297 -14.49 -11.21 -22.48
C TYR A 297 -15.54 -11.73 -23.47
N GLY A 298 -16.70 -11.10 -23.56
CA GLY A 298 -17.77 -11.40 -24.52
C GLY A 298 -18.33 -12.83 -24.47
N ALA A 299 -18.30 -13.49 -23.31
CA ALA A 299 -18.78 -14.86 -23.19
C ALA A 299 -20.30 -14.93 -23.41
N GLY A 300 -20.76 -15.69 -24.42
CA GLY A 300 -22.17 -15.82 -24.78
C GLY A 300 -22.82 -14.55 -25.34
N SER A 301 -22.04 -13.57 -25.80
CA SER A 301 -22.57 -12.31 -26.35
C SER A 301 -22.95 -12.41 -27.84
N ASN A 302 -23.86 -11.54 -28.26
CA ASN A 302 -24.36 -11.42 -29.64
C ASN A 302 -23.97 -10.06 -30.28
N ALA A 303 -22.73 -9.61 -30.08
CA ALA A 303 -22.30 -8.27 -30.48
C ALA A 303 -22.19 -8.02 -32.00
N GLY A 304 -22.19 -6.76 -32.43
CA GLY A 304 -21.89 -6.38 -33.82
C GLY A 304 -20.38 -6.35 -34.12
N VAL A 305 -19.63 -5.55 -33.35
CA VAL A 305 -18.16 -5.37 -33.44
C VAL A 305 -17.54 -5.53 -32.05
N ASP A 306 -16.47 -6.33 -31.92
CA ASP A 306 -15.76 -6.57 -30.65
C ASP A 306 -14.25 -6.41 -30.81
N SER A 307 -13.60 -5.64 -29.92
CA SER A 307 -12.13 -5.52 -29.91
C SER A 307 -11.54 -5.54 -28.49
N PHE A 308 -10.50 -6.35 -28.31
CA PHE A 308 -9.65 -6.34 -27.12
C PHE A 308 -8.21 -6.12 -27.57
N GLN A 309 -7.65 -4.92 -27.44
CA GLN A 309 -6.39 -4.61 -28.10
C GLN A 309 -5.19 -5.22 -27.37
N ASN A 310 -4.95 -4.85 -26.11
CA ASN A 310 -3.68 -5.14 -25.45
C ASN A 310 -3.85 -5.80 -24.09
N TYR A 311 -3.21 -6.94 -23.92
CA TYR A 311 -3.04 -7.62 -22.63
C TYR A 311 -1.55 -7.70 -22.30
N ARG A 312 -1.14 -6.98 -21.25
CA ARG A 312 0.24 -6.90 -20.77
C ARG A 312 1.26 -6.53 -21.86
N ASP A 313 0.94 -5.54 -22.68
CA ASP A 313 1.90 -5.00 -23.64
C ASP A 313 2.89 -4.08 -22.93
N GLN A 314 4.17 -4.15 -23.32
CA GLN A 314 5.28 -3.31 -22.81
C GLN A 314 5.61 -3.46 -21.32
N ALA A 315 5.09 -4.47 -20.63
CA ALA A 315 5.45 -4.71 -19.23
C ALA A 315 6.88 -5.28 -19.10
N ASN A 316 7.52 -5.07 -17.94
CA ASN A 316 8.85 -5.60 -17.66
C ASN A 316 8.87 -7.14 -17.57
N VAL A 317 8.26 -7.70 -16.53
CA VAL A 317 8.07 -9.15 -16.25
C VAL A 317 6.75 -9.27 -15.49
N GLY A 318 6.08 -10.42 -15.46
CA GLY A 318 4.78 -10.56 -14.77
C GLY A 318 4.27 -12.00 -14.74
N GLY A 319 3.21 -12.21 -13.94
CA GLY A 319 2.53 -13.50 -13.86
C GLY A 319 1.05 -13.32 -14.20
N ASP A 320 0.56 -14.05 -15.20
CA ASP A 320 -0.69 -13.67 -15.85
C ASP A 320 -1.60 -14.86 -16.19
N SER A 321 -2.91 -14.62 -16.09
CA SER A 321 -3.93 -15.54 -16.56
C SER A 321 -5.06 -14.83 -17.32
N PHE A 322 -5.34 -15.31 -18.52
CA PHE A 322 -6.51 -14.95 -19.30
C PHE A 322 -7.36 -16.20 -19.57
N GLN A 323 -8.56 -16.31 -18.99
CA GLN A 323 -9.28 -17.59 -19.05
C GLN A 323 -9.99 -17.80 -20.39
N SER A 324 -10.80 -16.85 -20.85
CA SER A 324 -11.58 -17.06 -22.07
C SER A 324 -11.90 -15.78 -22.83
N TYR A 325 -11.78 -15.88 -24.14
CA TYR A 325 -12.18 -14.84 -25.08
C TYR A 325 -13.32 -15.38 -25.96
N ARG A 326 -14.50 -14.77 -25.80
CA ARG A 326 -15.70 -14.98 -26.61
C ARG A 326 -16.23 -16.42 -26.66
N LYS A 327 -16.11 -17.15 -25.55
CA LYS A 327 -16.64 -18.52 -25.42
C LYS A 327 -18.16 -18.52 -25.69
N GLY A 328 -18.61 -19.29 -26.68
CA GLY A 328 -20.05 -19.38 -27.03
C GLY A 328 -20.70 -18.12 -27.63
N SER A 329 -19.92 -17.15 -28.14
CA SER A 329 -20.44 -15.92 -28.78
C SER A 329 -20.85 -16.12 -30.25
N SER A 330 -21.82 -15.35 -30.75
CA SER A 330 -22.27 -15.39 -32.16
C SER A 330 -21.81 -14.22 -33.04
N SER A 331 -21.05 -13.26 -32.49
CA SER A 331 -20.60 -12.03 -33.19
C SER A 331 -19.69 -12.32 -34.42
N ALA A 332 -19.78 -11.45 -35.44
CA ALA A 332 -19.24 -11.67 -36.79
C ALA A 332 -17.73 -11.35 -36.94
N GLU A 333 -17.21 -10.37 -36.21
CA GLU A 333 -15.81 -9.91 -36.28
C GLU A 333 -15.21 -9.76 -34.87
N SER A 334 -13.93 -10.11 -34.70
CA SER A 334 -13.18 -9.91 -33.46
C SER A 334 -11.72 -9.58 -33.72
N GLU A 335 -11.19 -8.62 -32.97
CA GLU A 335 -9.76 -8.30 -32.96
C GLU A 335 -9.16 -8.49 -31.57
N PHE A 336 -8.05 -9.25 -31.49
CA PHE A 336 -7.18 -9.30 -30.32
C PHE A 336 -5.74 -9.03 -30.75
N VAL A 337 -5.20 -7.86 -30.43
CA VAL A 337 -3.91 -7.42 -31.01
C VAL A 337 -2.72 -8.08 -30.29
N ASN A 338 -2.50 -7.77 -29.01
CA ASN A 338 -1.28 -8.12 -28.29
C ASN A 338 -1.56 -8.92 -27.01
N TYR A 339 -0.95 -10.10 -26.87
CA TYR A 339 -1.01 -10.91 -25.65
C TYR A 339 0.38 -11.22 -25.08
N GLY A 340 0.68 -10.66 -23.89
CA GLY A 340 1.88 -11.03 -23.11
C GLY A 340 3.21 -10.56 -23.72
N LYS A 341 3.20 -9.42 -24.42
CA LYS A 341 4.41 -8.85 -25.05
C LYS A 341 5.21 -8.04 -24.02
N SER A 342 6.10 -8.70 -23.29
CA SER A 342 6.98 -8.09 -22.29
C SER A 342 8.46 -8.06 -22.67
N PHE A 343 9.20 -7.20 -21.96
CA PHE A 343 10.66 -7.12 -22.06
C PHE A 343 11.35 -8.41 -21.60
N ASN A 344 10.89 -9.01 -20.51
CA ASN A 344 11.37 -10.28 -19.96
C ASN A 344 10.28 -11.36 -20.00
N VAL A 345 10.68 -12.63 -20.08
CA VAL A 345 9.76 -13.77 -20.12
C VAL A 345 9.01 -13.89 -18.79
N GLY A 346 7.67 -13.87 -18.85
CA GLY A 346 6.77 -14.08 -17.71
C GLY A 346 6.17 -15.49 -17.68
N THR A 347 5.17 -15.70 -16.82
CA THR A 347 4.34 -16.92 -16.85
C THR A 347 2.94 -16.57 -17.32
N ASP A 348 2.56 -17.05 -18.51
CA ASP A 348 1.30 -16.70 -19.14
C ASP A 348 0.41 -17.93 -19.33
N LYS A 349 -0.85 -17.85 -18.90
CA LYS A 349 -1.85 -18.92 -19.08
C LYS A 349 -3.05 -18.40 -19.86
N PHE A 350 -3.34 -19.00 -21.02
CA PHE A 350 -4.53 -18.70 -21.81
C PHE A 350 -5.42 -19.95 -21.96
N SER A 351 -6.66 -19.94 -21.46
CA SER A 351 -7.44 -21.20 -21.39
C SER A 351 -8.29 -21.53 -22.64
N GLY A 352 -8.94 -20.57 -23.32
CA GLY A 352 -9.65 -20.90 -24.58
C GLY A 352 -10.40 -19.79 -25.34
N TYR A 353 -10.75 -20.09 -26.60
CA TYR A 353 -11.37 -19.18 -27.59
C TYR A 353 -12.69 -19.73 -28.18
N GLY A 354 -13.65 -18.85 -28.50
CA GLY A 354 -14.95 -19.22 -29.10
C GLY A 354 -15.42 -18.50 -30.37
N ALA A 355 -14.67 -17.55 -30.92
CA ALA A 355 -15.12 -16.73 -32.06
C ALA A 355 -14.87 -17.37 -33.46
N ARG A 356 -15.65 -16.92 -34.47
CA ARG A 356 -15.70 -17.47 -35.85
C ARG A 356 -14.53 -17.05 -36.76
N LYS A 357 -13.85 -15.96 -36.43
CA LYS A 357 -12.61 -15.47 -37.04
C LYS A 357 -11.88 -14.62 -35.99
N THR A 358 -10.82 -15.15 -35.41
CA THR A 358 -10.01 -14.41 -34.44
C THR A 358 -8.55 -14.64 -34.80
N GLY A 359 -7.79 -13.56 -34.89
CA GLY A 359 -6.35 -13.63 -35.07
C GLY A 359 -5.63 -12.80 -34.02
N PHE A 360 -4.50 -13.32 -33.55
CA PHE A 360 -3.53 -12.60 -32.73
C PHE A 360 -2.55 -11.92 -33.64
N ALA A 361 -2.34 -10.61 -33.45
CA ALA A 361 -1.25 -9.94 -34.13
C ALA A 361 0.10 -10.46 -33.61
N VAL A 362 0.25 -10.55 -32.28
CA VAL A 362 1.48 -10.99 -31.58
C VAL A 362 1.16 -11.72 -30.26
N TYR A 363 1.95 -12.75 -29.92
CA TYR A 363 1.93 -13.39 -28.61
C TYR A 363 3.34 -13.58 -28.00
N GLY A 364 3.42 -13.54 -26.66
CA GLY A 364 4.64 -13.72 -25.87
C GLY A 364 5.22 -15.14 -25.85
N VAL A 365 6.40 -15.29 -25.23
CA VAL A 365 7.11 -16.58 -25.10
C VAL A 365 6.56 -17.35 -23.88
N ASN A 366 6.44 -18.68 -23.96
CA ASN A 366 6.00 -19.57 -22.87
C ASN A 366 4.49 -19.56 -22.53
N ASN A 367 3.65 -19.33 -23.54
CA ASN A 367 2.19 -19.44 -23.41
C ASN A 367 1.71 -20.90 -23.44
N THR A 368 0.74 -21.24 -22.59
CA THR A 368 -0.03 -22.49 -22.70
C THR A 368 -1.45 -22.19 -23.17
N PHE A 369 -1.87 -22.81 -24.29
CA PHE A 369 -3.25 -22.78 -24.80
C PHE A 369 -3.89 -24.16 -24.58
N LYS A 370 -5.01 -24.22 -23.86
CA LYS A 370 -5.61 -25.51 -23.45
C LYS A 370 -6.77 -25.99 -24.34
N GLU A 371 -7.67 -25.10 -24.77
CA GLU A 371 -8.91 -25.51 -25.46
C GLU A 371 -9.26 -24.61 -26.66
N TYR A 372 -9.79 -25.20 -27.73
CA TYR A 372 -10.27 -24.51 -28.93
C TYR A 372 -11.66 -25.02 -29.32
N GLU A 373 -12.66 -24.14 -29.43
CA GLU A 373 -14.02 -24.55 -29.86
C GLU A 373 -14.10 -24.85 -31.37
N ARG A 374 -13.25 -24.24 -32.21
CA ARG A 374 -13.19 -24.50 -33.67
C ARG A 374 -11.76 -24.39 -34.22
N LYS A 375 -11.10 -25.54 -34.46
CA LYS A 375 -9.69 -25.60 -34.90
C LYS A 375 -9.40 -25.01 -36.29
N GLU A 376 -10.42 -24.85 -37.13
CA GLU A 376 -10.29 -24.49 -38.56
C GLU A 376 -10.35 -22.96 -38.83
N ALA A 377 -10.56 -22.14 -37.80
CA ALA A 377 -10.90 -20.71 -37.94
C ALA A 377 -9.95 -19.73 -37.21
N VAL A 378 -8.83 -20.21 -36.67
CA VAL A 378 -7.85 -19.39 -35.92
C VAL A 378 -6.64 -19.09 -36.80
N GLY A 379 -6.34 -17.82 -37.04
CA GLY A 379 -5.18 -17.37 -37.82
C GLY A 379 -4.19 -16.59 -36.96
N PHE A 380 -2.95 -17.06 -36.82
CA PHE A 380 -1.90 -16.30 -36.12
C PHE A 380 -1.05 -15.57 -37.15
N SER A 381 -0.96 -14.23 -37.09
CA SER A 381 -0.20 -13.47 -38.09
C SER A 381 1.30 -13.42 -37.79
N SER A 382 1.71 -13.47 -36.52
CA SER A 382 3.13 -13.51 -36.15
C SER A 382 3.38 -14.08 -34.76
N TYR A 383 4.58 -14.65 -34.55
CA TYR A 383 5.08 -15.11 -33.26
C TYR A 383 6.42 -14.46 -32.94
N THR A 384 6.67 -14.11 -31.66
CA THR A 384 7.99 -13.67 -31.22
C THR A 384 8.74 -14.83 -30.57
N ASN A 385 9.94 -15.16 -31.07
CA ASN A 385 10.73 -16.28 -30.58
C ASN A 385 11.69 -15.83 -29.46
N ALA A 386 12.08 -16.74 -28.57
CA ALA A 386 12.98 -16.45 -27.44
C ALA A 386 14.34 -15.86 -27.88
N SER A 387 14.79 -16.14 -29.10
CA SER A 387 16.03 -15.62 -29.68
C SER A 387 15.94 -14.18 -30.22
N SER A 388 14.72 -13.67 -30.46
CA SER A 388 14.51 -12.31 -30.98
C SER A 388 14.30 -11.26 -29.89
N GLN A 389 14.08 -11.67 -28.63
CA GLN A 389 13.97 -10.75 -27.49
C GLN A 389 15.33 -10.17 -27.08
N SER A 390 16.39 -10.98 -27.06
CA SER A 390 17.74 -10.50 -26.73
C SER A 390 18.28 -9.56 -27.80
N THR A 391 18.05 -9.86 -29.07
CA THR A 391 18.56 -9.06 -30.19
C THR A 391 17.75 -7.78 -30.44
N ALA A 392 16.43 -7.76 -30.21
CA ALA A 392 15.63 -6.53 -30.35
C ALA A 392 15.84 -5.54 -29.19
N ALA A 393 16.00 -6.02 -27.95
CA ALA A 393 16.30 -5.16 -26.80
C ALA A 393 17.71 -4.54 -26.89
N LEU A 394 18.69 -5.29 -27.42
CA LEU A 394 20.04 -4.80 -27.68
C LEU A 394 20.12 -3.89 -28.93
N ALA A 395 19.41 -4.20 -30.02
CA ALA A 395 19.41 -3.36 -31.24
C ALA A 395 18.69 -2.02 -31.03
N ALA A 396 17.65 -1.96 -30.19
CA ALA A 396 17.02 -0.71 -29.78
C ALA A 396 17.95 0.18 -28.93
N ALA A 397 18.91 -0.43 -28.21
CA ALA A 397 19.91 0.26 -27.41
C ALA A 397 21.08 0.82 -28.24
N GLU A 398 21.49 0.16 -29.32
CA GLU A 398 22.62 0.61 -30.15
C GLU A 398 22.25 1.68 -31.19
N GLY A 399 21.00 1.72 -31.68
CA GLY A 399 20.61 2.63 -32.77
C GLY A 399 20.27 4.07 -32.37
N SER A 400 20.12 4.38 -31.07
CA SER A 400 19.49 5.65 -30.65
C SER A 400 20.34 6.60 -29.79
N GLY A 401 21.54 6.21 -29.34
CA GLY A 401 22.37 7.07 -28.48
C GLY A 401 21.69 7.54 -27.18
N LYS A 402 20.51 7.01 -26.86
CA LYS A 402 19.76 7.30 -25.65
C LYS A 402 20.14 6.27 -24.60
N LYS A 403 20.73 6.74 -23.51
CA LYS A 403 20.80 5.99 -22.24
C LYS A 403 19.43 5.34 -22.02
N VAL A 404 19.41 4.02 -21.89
CA VAL A 404 18.23 3.28 -21.43
C VAL A 404 17.96 3.73 -20.00
N ILE A 405 17.22 4.83 -19.86
CA ILE A 405 16.67 5.25 -18.57
C ILE A 405 15.50 4.29 -18.35
N ASN A 406 15.75 3.21 -17.60
CA ASN A 406 14.72 2.30 -17.15
C ASN A 406 13.70 3.09 -16.33
N HIS A 407 12.52 3.38 -16.90
CA HIS A 407 11.45 4.18 -16.29
C HIS A 407 10.88 3.55 -15.01
N TRP A 408 11.22 2.29 -14.70
CA TRP A 408 10.66 1.47 -13.62
C TRP A 408 11.26 1.69 -12.24
N VAL A 409 12.47 2.24 -12.16
CA VAL A 409 13.12 2.56 -10.88
C VAL A 409 13.33 4.06 -10.86
N GLU A 410 12.74 4.73 -9.87
CA GLU A 410 12.91 6.16 -9.69
C GLU A 410 14.40 6.54 -9.66
N PRO A 411 14.83 7.54 -10.47
CA PRO A 411 16.21 7.99 -10.47
C PRO A 411 16.70 8.34 -9.06
N GLY A 412 17.91 7.88 -8.72
CA GLY A 412 18.51 8.12 -7.41
C GLY A 412 18.07 7.16 -6.30
N LYS A 413 17.07 6.29 -6.54
CA LYS A 413 16.62 5.29 -5.55
C LYS A 413 17.74 4.38 -5.08
N PHE A 414 18.63 4.00 -6.00
CA PHE A 414 19.87 3.30 -5.72
C PHE A 414 21.03 4.04 -6.40
N PHE A 415 22.20 3.99 -5.77
CA PHE A 415 23.43 4.59 -6.31
C PHE A 415 24.67 3.80 -5.88
N ARG A 416 25.82 4.12 -6.50
CA ARG A 416 27.11 3.51 -6.20
C ARG A 416 27.81 4.28 -5.08
N GLU A 417 28.60 3.59 -4.27
CA GLU A 417 29.27 4.19 -3.11
C GLU A 417 30.21 5.33 -3.53
N GLU A 418 30.82 5.22 -4.71
CA GLU A 418 31.69 6.25 -5.27
C GLU A 418 31.01 7.62 -5.50
N MET A 419 29.67 7.65 -5.51
CA MET A 419 28.89 8.88 -5.65
C MET A 419 28.83 9.69 -4.34
N LEU A 420 29.10 9.08 -3.18
CA LEU A 420 29.20 9.75 -1.88
C LEU A 420 30.52 10.51 -1.74
N LYS A 421 30.73 11.50 -2.63
CA LYS A 421 31.91 12.36 -2.65
C LYS A 421 31.47 13.82 -2.71
N ASN A 422 32.27 14.68 -2.07
CA ASN A 422 32.00 16.10 -2.07
C ASN A 422 31.95 16.66 -3.50
N GLY A 423 30.90 17.40 -3.82
CA GLY A 423 30.66 18.03 -5.11
C GLY A 423 29.91 17.17 -6.12
N THR A 424 29.66 15.89 -5.82
CA THR A 424 28.87 15.03 -6.72
C THR A 424 27.43 15.54 -6.79
N VAL A 425 26.94 15.76 -8.01
CA VAL A 425 25.53 16.05 -8.28
C VAL A 425 24.82 14.78 -8.71
N MET A 426 23.68 14.47 -8.09
CA MET A 426 22.91 13.27 -8.37
C MET A 426 21.41 13.46 -8.09
N PRO A 427 20.52 12.72 -8.78
CA PRO A 427 19.11 12.74 -8.45
C PRO A 427 18.87 12.13 -7.06
N MET A 428 17.95 12.72 -6.29
CA MET A 428 17.40 12.15 -5.06
C MET A 428 15.97 11.64 -5.34
N PRO A 429 15.64 10.40 -4.92
CA PRO A 429 14.30 9.85 -5.10
C PRO A 429 13.27 10.57 -4.22
N ASP A 430 12.00 10.18 -4.32
CA ASP A 430 10.97 10.61 -3.37
C ASP A 430 11.23 9.96 -2.00
N ILE A 431 11.93 10.67 -1.11
CA ILE A 431 12.24 10.17 0.24
C ILE A 431 11.12 10.50 1.25
N ARG A 432 10.00 11.06 0.82
CA ARG A 432 8.85 11.41 1.69
C ARG A 432 8.08 10.16 2.10
N ASP A 433 7.74 10.06 3.38
CA ASP A 433 6.85 9.02 3.87
C ASP A 433 5.40 9.40 3.53
N LYS A 434 4.77 8.56 2.72
CA LYS A 434 3.35 8.73 2.37
C LYS A 434 2.44 8.03 3.38
N MET A 435 2.97 7.15 4.23
CA MET A 435 2.17 6.41 5.20
C MET A 435 1.45 7.36 6.19
N PRO A 436 0.22 6.99 6.61
CA PRO A 436 -0.51 7.78 7.59
C PRO A 436 0.27 7.89 8.90
N GLN A 437 0.25 9.04 9.55
CA GLN A 437 0.93 9.19 10.84
C GLN A 437 0.31 8.25 11.88
N ARG A 438 1.15 7.53 12.61
CA ARG A 438 0.76 6.58 13.66
C ARG A 438 1.76 6.65 14.81
N SER A 439 1.37 6.16 15.98
CA SER A 439 2.26 6.05 17.14
C SER A 439 2.41 4.60 17.60
N PHE A 440 3.53 4.31 18.25
CA PHE A 440 3.73 3.04 18.95
C PHE A 440 2.73 2.94 20.08
N LEU A 441 2.22 1.73 20.31
CA LEU A 441 1.48 1.45 21.53
C LEU A 441 2.44 1.37 22.72
N PRO A 442 1.99 1.70 23.94
CA PRO A 442 2.76 1.43 25.15
C PRO A 442 3.08 -0.08 25.21
N ARG A 443 4.32 -0.45 25.53
CA ARG A 443 4.81 -1.85 25.51
C ARG A 443 3.87 -2.84 26.21
N VAL A 444 3.28 -2.44 27.34
CA VAL A 444 2.34 -3.26 28.13
C VAL A 444 1.04 -3.56 27.39
N ILE A 445 0.54 -2.60 26.60
CA ILE A 445 -0.66 -2.80 25.77
C ILE A 445 -0.28 -3.65 24.56
N ALA A 446 0.80 -3.29 23.86
CA ALA A 446 1.27 -4.01 22.67
C ALA A 446 1.50 -5.50 22.95
N ALA A 447 2.11 -5.85 24.08
CA ALA A 447 2.39 -7.24 24.47
C ALA A 447 1.13 -8.07 24.78
N LYS A 448 -0.03 -7.44 25.01
CA LYS A 448 -1.31 -8.13 25.23
C LYS A 448 -2.10 -8.33 23.95
N LEU A 449 -1.79 -7.59 22.89
CA LEU A 449 -2.46 -7.74 21.61
C LEU A 449 -1.86 -8.93 20.85
N PRO A 450 -2.68 -9.77 20.21
CA PRO A 450 -2.17 -10.86 19.40
C PRO A 450 -1.44 -10.31 18.18
N PHE A 451 -0.13 -10.56 18.03
CA PHE A 451 0.66 -10.17 16.86
C PHE A 451 1.19 -11.41 16.14
N SER A 452 0.29 -12.14 15.48
CA SER A 452 0.63 -13.35 14.69
C SER A 452 -0.41 -13.63 13.61
N ALA A 453 0.01 -14.15 12.46
CA ALA A 453 -0.89 -14.55 11.38
C ALA A 453 -1.86 -15.67 11.84
N ALA A 454 -1.42 -16.56 12.73
CA ALA A 454 -2.27 -17.60 13.31
C ALA A 454 -3.43 -17.04 14.16
N LYS A 455 -3.35 -15.77 14.56
CA LYS A 455 -4.36 -15.05 15.36
C LYS A 455 -5.02 -13.91 14.58
N ILE A 456 -4.95 -13.93 13.24
CA ILE A 456 -5.52 -12.88 12.40
C ILE A 456 -7.02 -12.69 12.64
N GLY A 457 -7.77 -13.75 12.94
CA GLY A 457 -9.20 -13.64 13.27
C GLY A 457 -9.47 -12.77 14.51
N ASP A 458 -8.60 -12.80 15.52
CA ASP A 458 -8.73 -11.98 16.73
C ASP A 458 -8.40 -10.51 16.41
N LEU A 459 -7.38 -10.27 15.59
CA LEU A 459 -7.01 -8.94 15.11
C LEU A 459 -8.10 -8.33 14.22
N LYS A 460 -8.72 -9.11 13.35
CA LYS A 460 -9.84 -8.67 12.51
C LYS A 460 -11.02 -8.22 13.34
N ARG A 461 -11.38 -8.99 14.38
CA ARG A 461 -12.42 -8.57 15.33
C ARG A 461 -12.04 -7.31 16.09
N LEU A 462 -10.79 -7.20 16.54
CA LEU A 462 -10.31 -6.03 17.29
C LEU A 462 -10.39 -4.75 16.45
N PHE A 463 -9.93 -4.78 15.20
CA PHE A 463 -9.84 -3.60 14.33
C PHE A 463 -11.03 -3.44 13.37
N HIS A 464 -12.12 -4.18 13.59
CA HIS A 464 -13.30 -4.21 12.72
C HIS A 464 -12.95 -4.47 11.23
N ALA A 465 -11.90 -5.27 10.98
CA ALA A 465 -11.42 -5.56 9.64
C ALA A 465 -12.28 -6.67 8.99
N ALA A 466 -13.21 -6.25 8.14
CA ALA A 466 -14.05 -7.17 7.38
C ALA A 466 -13.25 -7.99 6.37
N ASP A 467 -13.78 -9.15 5.98
CA ASP A 467 -13.19 -10.00 4.95
C ASP A 467 -13.02 -9.22 3.62
N GLY A 468 -11.82 -9.29 3.04
CA GLY A 468 -11.41 -8.55 1.84
C GLY A 468 -11.25 -7.04 2.01
N SER A 469 -11.28 -6.51 3.24
CA SER A 469 -11.05 -5.07 3.50
C SER A 469 -9.58 -4.69 3.38
N ALA A 470 -9.31 -3.38 3.20
CA ALA A 470 -7.93 -2.90 3.18
C ALA A 470 -7.28 -3.12 4.54
N MET A 471 -8.05 -2.99 5.63
CA MET A 471 -7.55 -3.23 6.98
C MET A 471 -7.13 -4.69 7.19
N GLU A 472 -7.89 -5.66 6.69
CA GLU A 472 -7.50 -7.06 6.78
C GLU A 472 -6.19 -7.29 6.05
N LYS A 473 -6.07 -6.79 4.82
CA LYS A 473 -4.86 -6.94 4.01
C LYS A 473 -3.64 -6.29 4.67
N ILE A 474 -3.77 -5.05 5.15
CA ILE A 474 -2.74 -4.33 5.90
C ILE A 474 -2.23 -5.16 7.10
N ILE A 475 -3.15 -5.76 7.85
CA ILE A 475 -2.83 -6.64 8.99
C ILE A 475 -2.12 -7.91 8.49
N ALA A 476 -2.69 -8.59 7.49
CA ALA A 476 -2.17 -9.84 6.95
C ALA A 476 -0.76 -9.69 6.37
N ASP A 477 -0.54 -8.69 5.54
CA ASP A 477 0.73 -8.44 4.84
C ASP A 477 1.85 -8.11 5.83
N THR A 478 1.56 -7.25 6.82
CA THR A 478 2.53 -6.96 7.88
C THR A 478 2.90 -8.21 8.66
N LEU A 479 1.90 -9.01 9.09
CA LEU A 479 2.18 -10.25 9.82
C LEU A 479 2.98 -11.24 8.98
N ALA A 480 2.65 -11.38 7.69
CA ALA A 480 3.36 -12.25 6.76
C ALA A 480 4.84 -11.83 6.61
N GLU A 481 5.15 -10.54 6.44
CA GLU A 481 6.53 -10.08 6.35
C GLU A 481 7.29 -10.25 7.68
N CYS A 482 6.60 -9.98 8.78
CA CYS A 482 7.16 -10.17 10.12
C CYS A 482 7.51 -11.64 10.41
N GLU A 483 6.63 -12.57 10.03
CA GLU A 483 6.78 -14.01 10.27
C GLU A 483 7.59 -14.75 9.19
N ARG A 484 7.85 -14.12 8.02
CA ARG A 484 8.70 -14.69 6.96
C ARG A 484 10.02 -15.20 7.54
N ALA A 485 10.57 -16.29 7.00
CA ALA A 485 11.91 -16.74 7.42
C ALA A 485 12.97 -15.66 7.09
N PRO A 486 13.96 -15.40 7.98
CA PRO A 486 15.05 -14.51 7.67
C PRO A 486 15.86 -14.99 6.45
N SER A 487 16.34 -14.04 5.66
CA SER A 487 17.28 -14.31 4.57
C SER A 487 18.62 -14.81 5.13
N ARG A 488 19.45 -15.44 4.30
CA ARG A 488 20.76 -15.96 4.73
C ARG A 488 21.62 -14.83 5.33
N GLY A 489 21.98 -14.97 6.60
CA GLY A 489 22.79 -13.99 7.35
C GLY A 489 22.00 -12.81 7.92
N GLU A 490 20.69 -12.74 7.68
CA GLU A 490 19.81 -11.71 8.23
C GLU A 490 19.41 -12.05 9.66
N THR A 491 19.44 -11.05 10.55
CA THR A 491 18.75 -11.10 11.84
C THR A 491 17.61 -10.08 11.79
N LYS A 492 16.36 -10.49 12.02
CA LYS A 492 15.21 -9.59 11.91
C LYS A 492 14.23 -9.75 13.05
N ARG A 493 13.44 -8.70 13.30
CA ARG A 493 12.32 -8.66 14.24
C ARG A 493 11.40 -7.51 13.87
N CYS A 494 10.09 -7.77 13.86
CA CYS A 494 9.12 -6.69 13.92
C CYS A 494 8.97 -6.19 15.36
N VAL A 495 9.01 -4.88 15.53
CA VAL A 495 8.93 -4.22 16.83
C VAL A 495 7.67 -3.37 16.90
N THR A 496 6.94 -3.51 18.00
CA THR A 496 5.62 -2.89 18.23
C THR A 496 5.67 -1.81 19.32
N SER A 497 6.86 -1.51 19.83
CA SER A 497 7.12 -0.45 20.81
C SER A 497 8.53 0.13 20.62
N VAL A 498 8.78 1.33 21.18
CA VAL A 498 10.11 1.97 21.15
C VAL A 498 11.12 1.10 21.91
N GLU A 499 10.68 0.49 23.00
CA GLU A 499 11.48 -0.36 23.87
C GLU A 499 11.90 -1.65 23.18
N ASP A 500 10.99 -2.30 22.43
CA ASP A 500 11.34 -3.49 21.66
C ASP A 500 12.34 -3.17 20.53
N MET A 501 12.26 -1.97 19.95
CA MET A 501 13.26 -1.49 19.00
C MET A 501 14.64 -1.31 19.65
N ILE A 502 14.69 -0.67 20.82
CA ILE A 502 15.93 -0.50 21.59
C ILE A 502 16.51 -1.86 21.97
N ASP A 503 15.69 -2.78 22.48
CA ASP A 503 16.12 -4.12 22.88
C ASP A 503 16.67 -4.91 21.69
N PHE A 504 15.99 -4.86 20.53
CA PHE A 504 16.47 -5.52 19.33
C PHE A 504 17.80 -4.93 18.85
N SER A 505 17.87 -3.60 18.67
CA SER A 505 19.08 -2.94 18.18
C SER A 505 20.28 -3.16 19.08
N THR A 506 20.09 -3.07 20.40
CA THR A 506 21.17 -3.29 21.38
C THR A 506 21.58 -4.75 21.51
N SER A 507 20.66 -5.70 21.30
CA SER A 507 20.99 -7.13 21.25
C SER A 507 21.91 -7.49 20.07
N VAL A 508 21.82 -6.74 18.97
CA VAL A 508 22.59 -6.97 17.74
C VAL A 508 23.92 -6.23 17.73
N LEU A 509 23.92 -4.98 18.21
CA LEU A 509 25.05 -4.04 18.05
C LEU A 509 25.76 -3.71 19.37
N GLY A 510 25.22 -4.13 20.51
CA GLY A 510 25.65 -3.69 21.84
C GLY A 510 24.99 -2.36 22.26
N ARG A 511 25.39 -1.85 23.42
CA ARG A 511 24.74 -0.69 24.08
C ARG A 511 25.32 0.67 23.69
N ASN A 512 26.50 0.68 23.07
CA ASN A 512 27.13 1.91 22.59
C ASN A 512 26.75 2.18 21.12
N VAL A 513 25.52 2.63 20.91
CA VAL A 513 24.94 2.79 19.57
C VAL A 513 24.26 4.16 19.40
N VAL A 514 24.07 4.55 18.15
CA VAL A 514 23.31 5.74 17.74
C VAL A 514 22.34 5.34 16.63
N VAL A 515 21.09 5.79 16.75
CA VAL A 515 20.07 5.69 15.70
C VAL A 515 20.06 6.97 14.88
N ARG A 516 20.02 6.82 13.56
CA ARG A 516 20.14 7.90 12.59
C ARG A 516 19.00 7.82 11.57
N THR A 517 18.56 8.98 11.11
CA THR A 517 17.58 9.18 10.03
C THR A 517 18.01 10.40 9.22
N THR A 518 17.58 10.49 7.97
CA THR A 518 17.66 11.75 7.21
C THR A 518 16.80 12.81 7.90
N GLU A 519 17.34 14.04 8.00
CA GLU A 519 16.79 15.11 8.84
C GLU A 519 15.45 15.66 8.33
N ASN A 520 15.32 15.86 7.01
CA ASN A 520 14.10 16.36 6.38
C ASN A 520 13.97 15.81 4.94
N THR A 521 12.95 16.24 4.20
CA THR A 521 12.70 15.76 2.83
C THR A 521 13.10 16.76 1.74
N GLU A 522 13.75 17.86 2.08
CA GLU A 522 14.25 18.83 1.10
C GLU A 522 15.29 18.16 0.19
N GLY A 523 15.17 18.41 -1.11
CA GLY A 523 15.92 17.72 -2.16
C GLY A 523 15.17 16.54 -2.79
N SER A 524 14.07 16.05 -2.21
CA SER A 524 13.25 14.97 -2.81
C SER A 524 12.83 15.28 -4.25
N LYS A 525 12.97 14.30 -5.14
CA LYS A 525 12.66 14.41 -6.59
C LYS A 525 13.42 15.50 -7.33
N ARG A 526 14.56 15.96 -6.81
CA ARG A 526 15.41 16.97 -7.44
C ARG A 526 16.84 16.44 -7.52
N ASP A 527 17.63 17.08 -8.37
CA ASP A 527 19.07 16.91 -8.30
C ASP A 527 19.60 17.60 -7.05
N ILE A 528 20.45 16.89 -6.33
CA ILE A 528 21.10 17.33 -5.11
C ILE A 528 22.61 17.34 -5.28
N MET A 529 23.30 18.10 -4.43
CA MET A 529 24.75 18.06 -4.35
C MET A 529 25.21 17.49 -3.02
N VAL A 530 26.02 16.43 -3.07
CA VAL A 530 26.61 15.80 -1.90
C VAL A 530 27.76 16.65 -1.37
N ASN A 531 27.79 16.91 -0.08
CA ASN A 531 28.85 17.61 0.63
C ASN A 531 29.12 16.96 2.01
N SER A 532 30.25 17.28 2.63
CA SER A 532 30.60 16.88 4.02
C SER A 532 30.28 15.42 4.37
N VAL A 533 30.81 14.46 3.60
CA VAL A 533 30.53 13.03 3.80
C VAL A 533 31.33 12.48 4.98
N ARG A 534 30.64 11.88 5.95
CA ARG A 534 31.22 11.19 7.11
C ARG A 534 30.80 9.73 7.12
N GLY A 535 31.78 8.83 7.04
CA GLY A 535 31.55 7.39 7.23
C GLY A 535 31.53 7.02 8.72
N ILE A 536 30.50 6.31 9.14
CA ILE A 536 30.38 5.77 10.51
C ILE A 536 31.40 4.63 10.71
N ASN A 537 31.86 4.41 11.93
CA ASN A 537 32.96 3.49 12.28
C ASN A 537 34.25 3.82 11.50
N GLY A 538 34.52 5.11 11.30
CA GLY A 538 35.62 5.61 10.48
C GLY A 538 35.55 5.18 9.01
N GLY A 539 34.34 4.97 8.48
CA GLY A 539 34.10 4.50 7.11
C GLY A 539 34.42 3.01 6.88
N LYS A 540 34.72 2.26 7.93
CA LYS A 540 34.98 0.82 7.84
C LYS A 540 33.68 0.04 7.74
N VAL A 541 33.77 -1.14 7.14
CA VAL A 541 32.66 -2.10 7.13
C VAL A 541 32.23 -2.39 8.56
N THR A 542 30.92 -2.34 8.80
CA THR A 542 30.31 -2.51 10.12
C THR A 542 29.05 -3.37 10.02
N ARG A 543 28.36 -3.53 11.16
CA ARG A 543 26.98 -4.01 11.26
C ARG A 543 26.08 -2.82 11.51
N SER A 544 24.88 -2.86 10.94
CA SER A 544 23.80 -1.93 11.28
C SER A 544 22.50 -2.68 11.53
N VAL A 545 21.56 -2.02 12.17
CA VAL A 545 20.17 -2.44 12.24
C VAL A 545 19.34 -1.39 11.53
N SER A 546 18.82 -1.71 10.36
CA SER A 546 17.86 -0.86 9.65
C SER A 546 16.45 -1.20 10.11
N CYS A 547 15.63 -0.19 10.34
CA CYS A 547 14.24 -0.33 10.74
C CYS A 547 13.38 0.43 9.74
N HIS A 548 12.47 -0.30 9.09
CA HIS A 548 11.54 0.21 8.10
C HIS A 548 10.12 0.19 8.64
N GLN A 549 9.37 1.26 8.39
CA GLN A 549 7.99 1.35 8.86
C GLN A 549 7.12 0.36 8.08
N SER A 550 6.34 -0.45 8.78
CA SER A 550 5.30 -1.30 8.18
C SER A 550 3.94 -0.65 8.39
N LEU A 551 3.08 -0.72 7.39
CA LEU A 551 1.72 -0.22 7.49
C LEU A 551 0.89 -1.21 8.32
N TYR A 552 0.48 -0.78 9.51
CA TYR A 552 -0.30 -1.56 10.48
C TYR A 552 -1.14 -0.59 11.33
N PRO A 553 -2.24 -1.01 11.99
CA PRO A 553 -3.05 -0.11 12.82
C PRO A 553 -2.25 0.72 13.83
N SER A 554 -1.43 0.08 14.66
CA SER A 554 -0.41 0.78 15.45
C SER A 554 0.88 0.90 14.65
N LEU A 555 1.79 1.78 15.10
CA LEU A 555 3.11 1.83 14.49
C LEU A 555 3.87 0.51 14.73
N VAL A 556 4.36 -0.07 13.64
CA VAL A 556 5.19 -1.28 13.62
C VAL A 556 6.39 -0.99 12.75
N TYR A 557 7.55 -1.45 13.18
CA TYR A 557 8.76 -1.41 12.37
C TYR A 557 9.26 -2.82 12.10
N TYR A 558 9.51 -3.13 10.84
CA TYR A 558 10.36 -4.24 10.46
C TYR A 558 11.81 -3.83 10.67
N CYS A 559 12.46 -4.35 11.70
CA CYS A 559 13.87 -4.12 11.95
C CYS A 559 14.68 -5.34 11.51
N HIS A 560 15.77 -5.11 10.80
CA HIS A 560 16.69 -6.16 10.40
C HIS A 560 18.15 -5.72 10.38
N SER A 561 19.05 -6.68 10.46
CA SER A 561 20.49 -6.51 10.36
C SER A 561 21.03 -7.48 9.34
N VAL A 562 21.75 -6.95 8.36
CA VAL A 562 22.58 -7.72 7.44
C VAL A 562 24.05 -7.39 7.70
N PRO A 563 24.95 -8.38 7.65
CA PRO A 563 26.37 -8.14 7.84
C PRO A 563 26.97 -7.40 6.65
N LYS A 564 28.11 -6.73 6.88
CA LYS A 564 28.92 -6.06 5.86
C LYS A 564 28.23 -4.86 5.18
N VAL A 565 27.92 -3.86 5.97
CA VAL A 565 27.41 -2.57 5.48
C VAL A 565 28.40 -1.44 5.79
N ARG A 566 28.23 -0.30 5.13
CA ARG A 566 28.78 0.98 5.57
C ARG A 566 27.65 1.99 5.67
N VAL A 567 27.71 2.84 6.69
CA VAL A 567 26.72 3.89 6.93
C VAL A 567 27.43 5.24 6.80
N TYR A 568 26.74 6.20 6.18
CA TYR A 568 27.25 7.52 5.92
C TYR A 568 26.25 8.58 6.36
N GLU A 569 26.77 9.70 6.84
CA GLU A 569 26.03 10.96 6.95
C GLU A 569 26.64 11.94 5.94
N ALA A 570 25.80 12.74 5.29
CA ALA A 570 26.23 13.73 4.33
C ALA A 570 25.37 14.99 4.46
N ASP A 571 26.00 16.15 4.30
CA ASP A 571 25.26 17.39 4.08
C ASP A 571 24.83 17.43 2.61
N ILE A 572 23.57 17.78 2.39
CA ILE A 572 23.01 17.91 1.07
C ILE A 572 22.81 19.38 0.77
N LEU A 573 23.33 19.83 -0.37
CA LEU A 573 23.21 21.19 -0.85
C LEU A 573 22.29 21.29 -2.05
N ASP A 574 21.65 22.44 -2.22
CA ASP A 574 21.04 22.81 -3.49
C ASP A 574 22.16 23.04 -4.54
N PRO A 575 22.13 22.39 -5.71
CA PRO A 575 23.22 22.46 -6.68
C PRO A 575 23.52 23.88 -7.20
N ASN A 576 22.51 24.75 -7.23
CA ASN A 576 22.60 26.09 -7.81
C ASN A 576 23.11 27.10 -6.78
N THR A 577 22.48 27.15 -5.61
CA THR A 577 22.77 28.12 -4.54
C THR A 577 23.91 27.69 -3.63
N ARG A 578 24.26 26.39 -3.64
CA ARG A 578 25.23 25.76 -2.73
C ARG A 578 24.85 25.88 -1.25
N SER A 579 23.63 26.28 -0.95
CA SER A 579 23.11 26.34 0.43
C SER A 579 22.79 24.93 0.93
N LYS A 580 23.03 24.68 2.22
CA LYS A 580 22.66 23.40 2.86
C LYS A 580 21.14 23.33 2.99
N ILE A 581 20.54 22.30 2.41
CA ILE A 581 19.10 22.06 2.44
C ILE A 581 18.72 20.89 3.37
N ASN A 582 19.63 19.93 3.56
CA ASN A 582 19.32 18.72 4.31
C ASN A 582 20.59 18.09 4.92
N HIS A 583 20.41 17.19 5.88
CA HIS A 583 21.42 16.31 6.42
C HIS A 583 20.92 14.87 6.26
N ALA A 584 21.50 14.15 5.29
CA ALA A 584 21.00 12.84 4.87
C ALA A 584 21.85 11.70 5.39
N VAL A 585 21.21 10.57 5.63
CA VAL A 585 21.86 9.31 6.01
C VAL A 585 21.79 8.36 4.84
N ALA A 586 22.90 7.73 4.48
CA ALA A 586 22.96 6.68 3.48
C ALA A 586 23.49 5.38 4.08
N ILE A 587 23.03 4.26 3.52
CA ILE A 587 23.58 2.93 3.81
C ILE A 587 24.01 2.27 2.51
N CYS A 588 25.17 1.64 2.54
CA CYS A 588 25.74 0.87 1.44
C CYS A 588 25.84 -0.60 1.85
N HIS A 589 25.18 -1.47 1.09
CA HIS A 589 25.30 -2.92 1.19
C HIS A 589 26.51 -3.38 0.37
N ILE A 590 27.56 -3.83 1.07
CA ILE A 590 28.83 -4.22 0.43
C ILE A 590 28.76 -5.64 -0.13
N ASP A 591 27.95 -6.50 0.49
CA ASP A 591 27.73 -7.88 0.06
C ASP A 591 26.26 -8.07 -0.36
N THR A 592 26.03 -8.05 -1.68
CA THR A 592 24.69 -8.21 -2.28
C THR A 592 24.47 -9.61 -2.85
N SER A 593 25.32 -10.58 -2.50
CA SER A 593 25.31 -11.93 -3.09
C SER A 593 24.03 -12.72 -2.82
N SER A 594 23.31 -12.41 -1.74
CA SER A 594 22.04 -13.04 -1.37
C SER A 594 20.81 -12.36 -1.98
N TRP A 595 20.98 -11.26 -2.71
CA TRP A 595 19.87 -10.51 -3.28
C TRP A 595 19.31 -11.21 -4.52
N SER A 596 18.02 -11.03 -4.80
CA SER A 596 17.42 -11.54 -6.02
C SER A 596 18.09 -10.91 -7.26
N PRO A 597 18.39 -11.68 -8.32
CA PRO A 597 18.84 -11.12 -9.60
C PRO A 597 17.88 -10.08 -10.20
N THR A 598 16.59 -10.18 -9.87
CA THR A 598 15.53 -9.24 -10.30
C THR A 598 15.35 -8.04 -9.38
N HIS A 599 16.20 -7.88 -8.35
CA HIS A 599 16.09 -6.76 -7.42
C HIS A 599 16.26 -5.42 -8.15
N GLY A 600 15.42 -4.43 -7.82
CA GLY A 600 15.38 -3.12 -8.53
C GLY A 600 16.72 -2.40 -8.61
N ALA A 601 17.60 -2.60 -7.63
CA ALA A 601 18.96 -2.07 -7.66
C ALA A 601 19.79 -2.55 -8.86
N PHE A 602 19.69 -3.84 -9.24
CA PHE A 602 20.43 -4.39 -10.38
C PHE A 602 19.84 -3.95 -11.71
N LEU A 603 18.52 -3.76 -11.76
CA LEU A 603 17.83 -3.17 -12.90
C LEU A 603 18.23 -1.70 -13.10
N SER A 604 18.48 -0.96 -12.02
CA SER A 604 18.84 0.46 -12.06
C SER A 604 20.34 0.72 -12.30
N LEU A 605 21.22 -0.07 -11.68
CA LEU A 605 22.67 0.18 -11.69
C LEU A 605 23.41 -0.64 -12.73
N GLY A 606 22.74 -1.59 -13.38
CA GLY A 606 23.34 -2.48 -14.37
C GLY A 606 24.37 -3.43 -13.74
N SER A 607 23.92 -4.53 -13.15
CA SER A 607 24.80 -5.63 -12.71
C SER A 607 23.97 -6.83 -12.24
N GLY A 608 24.54 -7.69 -11.38
CA GLY A 608 23.81 -8.74 -10.68
C GLY A 608 24.32 -8.96 -9.24
N PRO A 609 23.68 -9.88 -8.50
CA PRO A 609 24.00 -10.18 -7.11
C PRO A 609 25.49 -10.45 -6.88
N GLY A 610 26.06 -9.82 -5.85
CA GLY A 610 27.45 -10.02 -5.41
C GLY A 610 28.52 -9.38 -6.29
N LYS A 611 28.14 -8.70 -7.37
CA LYS A 611 29.09 -8.05 -8.29
C LYS A 611 29.33 -6.56 -8.00
N ILE A 612 28.38 -5.92 -7.32
CA ILE A 612 28.43 -4.50 -6.95
C ILE A 612 27.93 -4.29 -5.53
N GLU A 613 28.43 -3.25 -4.90
CA GLU A 613 27.81 -2.63 -3.75
C GLU A 613 26.59 -1.81 -4.19
N VAL A 614 25.59 -1.73 -3.32
CA VAL A 614 24.36 -0.95 -3.57
C VAL A 614 24.16 -0.01 -2.40
N CYS A 615 24.10 1.29 -2.68
CA CYS A 615 23.77 2.29 -1.70
C CYS A 615 22.37 2.86 -1.92
N HIS A 616 21.74 3.30 -0.84
CA HIS A 616 20.51 4.08 -0.89
C HIS A 616 20.47 5.06 0.29
N TRP A 617 19.67 6.11 0.14
CA TRP A 617 19.35 7.03 1.24
C TRP A 617 18.39 6.35 2.22
N ILE A 618 18.46 6.74 3.49
CA ILE A 618 17.45 6.42 4.50
C ILE A 618 16.31 7.41 4.33
N PHE A 619 15.09 6.90 4.11
CA PHE A 619 13.94 7.73 3.79
C PHE A 619 13.33 8.32 5.07
N GLU A 620 12.41 9.27 4.91
CA GLU A 620 11.63 9.78 6.04
C GLU A 620 10.96 8.61 6.79
N ASN A 621 11.00 8.67 8.12
CA ASN A 621 10.53 7.62 9.04
C ASN A 621 11.28 6.28 9.01
N ASP A 622 12.15 6.01 8.04
CA ASP A 622 13.11 4.92 8.15
C ASP A 622 14.30 5.33 9.02
N MET A 623 14.98 4.35 9.61
CA MET A 623 16.14 4.65 10.45
C MET A 623 17.17 3.53 10.43
N THR A 624 18.42 3.89 10.73
CA THR A 624 19.51 2.93 10.85
C THR A 624 20.27 3.12 12.16
N TRP A 625 20.47 2.04 12.89
CA TRP A 625 21.29 1.98 14.09
C TRP A 625 22.68 1.48 13.71
N ALA A 626 23.70 2.14 14.23
CA ALA A 626 25.08 1.69 14.12
C ALA A 626 25.82 2.02 15.42
N VAL A 627 27.05 1.52 15.53
CA VAL A 627 27.96 1.88 16.63
C VAL A 627 28.09 3.40 16.77
N ALA A 628 28.26 3.85 18.01
CA ALA A 628 28.61 5.24 18.29
C ALA A 628 30.11 5.43 18.02
N ASP A 629 30.45 6.49 17.31
CA ASP A 629 31.83 6.91 17.03
C ASP A 629 32.29 7.99 18.01
#